data_AF-A0A971BJY3-F1
#
_entry.id   AF-A0A971BJY3-F1
#
_cell.length_a   1.000
_cell.length_b   1.000
_cell.length_c   1.000
_cell.angle_alpha   90.00
_cell.angle_beta   90.00
_cell.angle_gamma   90.00
#
_symmetry.space_group_name_H-M   'P 1'
#
loop_
_entity.id
_entity.type
_entity.pdbx_description
1 polymer ?
#
loop_
_entity_poly.entity_id
_entity_poly.type
_entity_poly.pdbx_seq_one_letter_code
_entity_poly.pdbx_strand_id
1 'polypeptide(L)'
;MKTTEKIAENLKQLIVETPLGQLIAEITSDPLYPGIYVVLRRQDGIEINLSVTECTAVAPDGTGGHALDKNETPEISGYEVSQFTYGDTSNEDWTNKHTWSQNDIWREVWL
;
A
#
# COMPACT_ATOMS: atom_id res chain seq x y z
N MET A 1 -30.97 -24.02 -0.20
CA MET A 1 -30.87 -22.55 -0.37
C MET A 1 -29.38 -22.21 -0.44
N LYS A 2 -28.82 -22.10 -1.64
CA LYS A 2 -27.41 -21.74 -1.86
C LYS A 2 -27.38 -20.30 -2.34
N THR A 3 -27.22 -19.37 -1.41
CA THR A 3 -27.02 -17.96 -1.73
C THR A 3 -25.86 -17.46 -0.90
N THR A 4 -24.67 -17.54 -1.48
CA THR A 4 -23.64 -16.56 -1.19
C THR A 4 -22.94 -16.34 -2.51
N GLU A 5 -23.35 -15.23 -3.11
CA GLU A 5 -22.95 -14.76 -4.41
C GLU A 5 -21.42 -14.70 -4.49
N LYS A 6 -20.93 -15.15 -5.64
CA LYS A 6 -19.64 -14.86 -6.25
C LYS A 6 -18.99 -13.60 -5.65
N ILE A 7 -18.09 -13.76 -4.67
CA ILE A 7 -17.33 -12.63 -4.10
C ILE A 7 -16.40 -12.13 -5.21
N ALA A 8 -16.85 -11.04 -5.83
CA ALA A 8 -16.23 -10.19 -6.82
C ALA A 8 -14.78 -10.55 -7.24
N GLU A 9 -14.65 -11.22 -8.38
CA GLU A 9 -13.38 -11.44 -9.10
C GLU A 9 -12.73 -10.13 -9.64
N ASN A 10 -13.12 -8.93 -9.19
CA ASN A 10 -12.67 -7.66 -9.79
C ASN A 10 -12.63 -6.42 -8.86
N LEU A 11 -12.74 -6.56 -7.53
CA LEU A 11 -12.67 -5.37 -6.67
C LEU A 11 -11.21 -4.89 -6.52
N LYS A 12 -10.78 -3.97 -7.41
CA LYS A 12 -9.53 -3.21 -7.26
C LYS A 12 -9.65 -2.09 -6.23
N GLN A 13 -10.87 -1.70 -5.86
CA GLN A 13 -11.15 -0.60 -4.95
C GLN A 13 -12.33 -0.93 -4.04
N LEU A 14 -12.20 -0.58 -2.75
CA LEU A 14 -13.28 -0.51 -1.77
C LEU A 14 -13.61 0.97 -1.53
N ILE A 15 -14.87 1.35 -1.66
CA ILE A 15 -15.34 2.73 -1.49
C ILE A 15 -16.41 2.78 -0.40
N VAL A 16 -16.26 3.70 0.55
CA VAL A 16 -17.20 3.97 1.64
C VAL A 16 -17.57 5.44 1.64
N GLU A 17 -18.86 5.73 1.52
CA GLU A 17 -19.38 7.10 1.65
C GLU A 17 -19.33 7.56 3.11
N THR A 18 -18.83 8.78 3.33
CA THR A 18 -18.74 9.40 4.65
C THR A 18 -19.27 10.83 4.59
N PRO A 19 -19.58 11.47 5.73
CA PRO A 19 -19.92 12.90 5.75
C PRO A 19 -18.84 13.82 5.19
N LEU A 20 -17.58 13.38 5.10
CA LEU A 20 -16.45 14.16 4.59
C LEU A 20 -16.20 13.94 3.09
N GLY A 21 -16.87 12.95 2.46
CA GLY A 21 -16.63 12.49 1.11
C GLY A 21 -16.43 10.97 1.03
N GLN A 22 -15.73 10.50 0.01
CA GLN A 22 -15.49 9.08 -0.25
C GLN A 22 -14.19 8.64 0.40
N LEU A 23 -14.25 7.68 1.33
CA LEU A 23 -13.08 6.95 1.80
C LEU A 23 -12.84 5.75 0.86
N ILE A 24 -11.67 5.72 0.25
CA ILE A 24 -11.34 4.76 -0.81
C ILE A 24 -10.09 3.99 -0.37
N ALA A 25 -10.14 2.66 -0.45
CA ALA A 25 -8.97 1.79 -0.38
C ALA A 25 -8.77 1.13 -1.75
N GLU A 26 -7.62 1.37 -2.37
CA GLU A 26 -7.27 0.86 -3.70
C GLU A 26 -6.11 -0.12 -3.62
N ILE A 27 -6.25 -1.27 -4.27
CA ILE A 27 -5.18 -2.26 -4.44
C ILE A 27 -4.56 -2.06 -5.81
N THR A 28 -3.27 -1.72 -5.84
CA THR A 28 -2.48 -1.74 -7.06
C THR A 28 -1.71 -3.05 -7.18
N SER A 29 -1.62 -3.53 -8.41
CA SER A 29 -0.77 -4.66 -8.81
C SER A 29 0.39 -4.16 -9.69
N ASP A 30 0.76 -2.88 -9.54
CA ASP A 30 1.95 -2.34 -10.17
C ASP A 30 3.13 -3.27 -9.87
N PRO A 31 3.83 -3.81 -10.88
CA PRO A 31 4.91 -4.77 -10.65
C PRO A 31 6.09 -4.20 -9.85
N LEU A 32 6.23 -2.87 -9.80
CA LEU A 32 7.29 -2.16 -9.08
C LEU A 32 6.83 -1.75 -7.68
N TYR A 33 5.55 -1.38 -7.54
CA TYR A 33 4.97 -0.90 -6.28
C TYR A 33 3.61 -1.57 -5.98
N PRO A 34 3.56 -2.91 -5.83
CA PRO A 34 2.32 -3.55 -5.43
C PRO A 34 1.96 -3.08 -4.02
N GLY A 35 0.73 -2.59 -3.85
CA GLY A 35 0.40 -1.88 -2.62
C GLY A 35 -1.08 -1.59 -2.45
N ILE A 36 -1.41 -1.07 -1.28
CA ILE A 36 -2.74 -0.61 -0.92
C ILE A 36 -2.66 0.87 -0.56
N TYR A 37 -3.45 1.69 -1.24
CA TYR A 37 -3.56 3.12 -1.02
C TYR A 37 -4.90 3.41 -0.35
N VAL A 38 -4.88 4.18 0.73
CA VAL A 38 -6.08 4.67 1.40
C VAL A 38 -6.14 6.18 1.22
N VAL A 39 -7.21 6.66 0.60
CA VAL A 39 -7.41 8.08 0.26
C VAL A 39 -8.80 8.54 0.70
N LEU A 40 -8.90 9.80 1.12
CA LEU A 40 -10.17 10.49 1.28
C LEU A 40 -10.36 11.45 0.10
N ARG A 41 -11.37 11.20 -0.73
CA ARG A 41 -11.81 12.16 -1.75
C ARG A 41 -12.94 13.00 -1.18
N ARG A 42 -12.68 14.29 -0.98
CA ARG A 42 -13.66 15.25 -0.48
C ARG A 42 -14.72 15.58 -1.54
N GLN A 43 -15.82 16.17 -1.09
CA GLN A 43 -16.92 16.61 -1.98
C GLN A 43 -16.51 17.69 -2.99
N ASP A 44 -15.48 18.49 -2.68
CA ASP A 44 -14.91 19.48 -3.59
C ASP A 44 -13.91 18.89 -4.59
N GLY A 45 -13.76 17.56 -4.61
CA GLY A 45 -12.90 16.84 -5.54
C GLY A 45 -11.44 16.75 -5.11
N ILE A 46 -11.06 17.34 -3.96
CA ILE A 46 -9.70 17.23 -3.44
C ILE A 46 -9.47 15.82 -2.88
N GLU A 47 -8.39 15.16 -3.31
CA GLU A 47 -7.93 13.89 -2.77
C GLU A 47 -6.86 14.10 -1.71
N ILE A 48 -7.01 13.38 -0.61
CA ILE A 48 -6.13 13.40 0.54
C ILE A 48 -5.59 11.99 0.73
N ASN A 49 -4.29 11.81 0.53
CA ASN A 49 -3.63 10.54 0.83
C ASN A 49 -3.57 10.35 2.34
N LEU A 50 -4.12 9.25 2.85
CA LEU A 50 -4.13 8.95 4.29
C LEU A 50 -3.03 7.95 4.64
N SER A 51 -2.93 6.88 3.86
CA SER A 51 -1.85 5.90 4.02
C SER A 51 -1.56 5.17 2.72
N VAL A 52 -0.33 4.70 2.59
CA VAL A 52 0.06 3.74 1.57
C VAL A 52 0.84 2.61 2.23
N THR A 53 0.53 1.37 1.85
CA THR A 53 1.31 0.18 2.23
C THR A 53 1.82 -0.48 0.97
N GLU A 54 3.14 -0.63 0.83
CA GLU A 54 3.78 -1.18 -0.37
C GLU A 54 4.66 -2.36 -0.02
N CYS A 55 4.72 -3.34 -0.92
CA CYS A 55 5.67 -4.45 -0.87
C CYS A 55 6.81 -4.17 -1.85
N THR A 56 8.05 -4.14 -1.36
CA THR A 56 9.21 -3.77 -2.17
C THR A 56 10.31 -4.81 -2.09
N ALA A 57 11.04 -5.01 -3.18
CA ALA A 57 12.25 -5.82 -3.19
C ALA A 57 13.42 -5.08 -2.51
N VAL A 58 14.39 -5.87 -2.02
CA VAL A 58 15.63 -5.39 -1.41
C VAL A 58 16.81 -6.09 -2.09
N ALA A 59 17.80 -5.30 -2.50
CA ALA A 59 19.06 -5.77 -3.07
C ALA A 59 20.06 -6.22 -1.99
N PRO A 60 21.08 -7.03 -2.33
CA PRO A 60 22.09 -7.52 -1.38
C PRO A 60 22.84 -6.44 -0.61
N ASP A 61 22.94 -5.23 -1.17
CA ASP A 61 23.58 -4.08 -0.53
C ASP A 61 22.67 -3.35 0.49
N GLY A 62 21.43 -3.81 0.66
CA GLY A 62 20.43 -3.24 1.54
C GLY A 62 19.59 -2.13 0.91
N THR A 63 19.80 -1.81 -0.37
CA THR A 63 18.97 -0.83 -1.08
C THR A 63 17.61 -1.44 -1.40
N GLY A 64 16.52 -0.76 -1.06
CA GLY A 64 15.15 -1.24 -1.28
C GLY A 64 14.19 -0.13 -1.71
N GLY A 65 12.98 -0.53 -2.12
CA GLY A 65 11.92 0.41 -2.52
C GLY A 65 12.14 1.11 -3.86
N HIS A 66 11.69 2.36 -3.97
CA HIS A 66 11.82 3.18 -5.19
C HIS A 66 13.27 3.40 -5.66
N ALA A 67 14.25 3.07 -4.82
CA ALA A 67 15.68 3.21 -5.12
C ALA A 67 16.22 2.08 -6.00
N LEU A 68 15.49 0.97 -6.19
CA LEU A 68 15.83 -0.03 -7.20
C LEU A 68 15.38 0.50 -8.57
N ASP A 69 16.33 0.78 -9.46
CA ASP A 69 16.02 1.25 -10.83
C ASP A 69 15.18 0.19 -11.55
N LYS A 70 13.99 0.60 -12.00
CA LYS A 70 13.05 -0.20 -12.79
C LYS A 70 13.61 -0.77 -14.09
N ASN A 71 14.75 -0.26 -14.56
CA ASN A 71 15.42 -0.74 -15.77
C ASN A 71 16.55 -1.74 -15.49
N GLU A 72 16.93 -1.88 -14.23
CA GLU A 72 17.85 -2.90 -13.79
C GLU A 72 17.03 -4.11 -13.33
N THR A 73 17.50 -5.32 -13.64
CA THR A 73 17.03 -6.53 -12.97
C THR A 73 17.96 -6.77 -11.78
N PRO A 74 17.79 -6.07 -10.64
CA PRO A 74 18.69 -6.26 -9.51
C PRO A 74 18.60 -7.70 -9.02
N GLU A 75 19.73 -8.26 -8.58
CA GLU A 75 19.67 -9.45 -7.73
C GLU A 75 18.86 -9.09 -6.48
N ILE A 76 17.88 -9.93 -6.13
CA ILE A 76 16.99 -9.70 -4.99
C ILE A 76 17.45 -10.61 -3.85
N SER A 77 17.77 -10.02 -2.70
CA SER A 77 18.13 -10.75 -1.48
C SER A 77 17.00 -10.85 -0.47
N GLY A 78 15.92 -10.08 -0.64
CA GLY A 78 14.76 -10.11 0.26
C GLY A 78 13.62 -9.19 -0.15
N TYR A 79 12.62 -9.13 0.72
CA TYR A 79 11.45 -8.26 0.56
C TYR A 79 11.14 -7.50 1.86
N GLU A 80 10.54 -6.33 1.71
CA GLU A 80 10.07 -5.50 2.81
C GLU A 80 8.65 -5.03 2.55
N VAL A 81 7.92 -4.78 3.63
CA VAL A 81 6.63 -4.08 3.57
C VAL A 81 6.77 -2.78 4.33
N SER A 82 6.46 -1.67 3.69
CA SER A 82 6.48 -0.35 4.32
C SER A 82 5.08 0.24 4.32
N GLN A 83 4.65 0.75 5.47
CA GLN A 83 3.46 1.59 5.59
C GLN A 83 3.88 3.02 5.86
N PHE A 84 3.32 3.93 5.07
CA PHE A 84 3.48 5.36 5.21
C PHE A 84 2.12 5.93 5.60
N THR A 85 2.11 6.76 6.65
CA THR A 85 0.90 7.47 7.09
C THR A 85 1.16 8.96 7.02
N TYR A 86 0.21 9.68 6.42
CA TYR A 86 0.29 11.13 6.28
C TYR A 86 -0.39 11.76 7.49
N GLY A 87 0.40 12.36 8.37
CA GLY A 87 -0.09 13.08 9.55
C GLY A 87 -0.49 14.52 9.21
N ASP A 88 0.24 15.17 8.30
CA ASP A 88 -0.16 16.43 7.68
C ASP A 88 -0.13 16.30 6.17
N THR A 89 -1.32 16.27 5.57
CA THR A 89 -1.51 16.05 4.14
C THR A 89 -1.30 17.32 3.32
N SER A 90 -1.02 18.46 3.96
CA SER A 90 -0.73 19.72 3.29
C SER A 90 0.74 19.90 2.86
N ASN A 91 1.66 19.07 3.37
CA ASN A 91 3.11 19.25 3.19
C ASN A 91 3.84 18.09 2.49
N GLU A 92 3.15 17.03 2.04
CA GLU A 92 3.73 15.79 1.46
C GLU A 92 4.81 15.08 2.32
N ASP A 93 5.17 15.63 3.49
CA ASP A 93 6.05 15.00 4.47
C ASP A 93 5.32 13.81 5.12
N TRP A 94 5.80 12.60 4.83
CA TRP A 94 5.34 11.39 5.49
C TRP A 94 5.62 11.53 6.99
N THR A 95 4.55 11.60 7.79
CA THR A 95 4.69 11.96 9.20
C THR A 95 5.12 10.77 10.04
N ASN A 96 4.80 9.54 9.60
CA ASN A 96 5.32 8.30 10.19
C ASN A 96 5.48 7.22 9.12
N LYS A 97 6.68 6.63 9.03
CA LYS A 97 6.99 5.42 8.25
C LYS A 97 7.22 4.26 9.22
N HIS A 98 6.53 3.15 9.01
CA HIS A 98 6.81 1.90 9.68
C HIS A 98 7.17 0.84 8.65
N THR A 99 8.25 0.10 8.87
CA THR A 99 8.73 -0.94 7.95
C THR A 99 8.82 -2.26 8.68
N TRP A 100 8.24 -3.29 8.08
CA TRP A 100 8.42 -4.69 8.49
C TRP A 100 9.39 -5.36 7.52
N SER A 101 10.42 -5.99 8.08
CA SER A 101 11.28 -6.89 7.32
C SER A 101 10.56 -8.20 7.02
N GLN A 102 11.07 -8.96 6.05
CA GLN A 102 10.61 -10.32 5.77
C GLN A 102 10.53 -11.21 7.02
N ASN A 103 11.48 -11.08 7.94
CA ASN A 103 11.50 -11.84 9.19
C ASN A 103 10.38 -11.42 10.16
N ASP A 104 9.97 -10.16 10.15
CA ASP A 104 8.86 -9.67 10.98
C ASP A 104 7.53 -10.22 10.46
N ILE A 105 7.35 -10.23 9.14
CA ILE A 105 6.15 -10.76 8.47
C ILE A 105 6.00 -12.26 8.72
N TRP A 106 7.10 -13.01 8.59
CA TRP A 106 7.07 -14.47 8.71
C TRP A 106 6.96 -14.97 10.15
N ARG A 107 7.19 -14.11 11.15
CA ARG A 107 7.00 -14.45 12.56
C ARG A 107 5.53 -14.49 12.98
N GLU A 108 4.61 -13.84 12.26
CA GLU A 108 3.20 -13.73 12.66
C GLU A 108 2.25 -14.78 12.04
N VAL A 109 2.73 -15.76 11.27
CA VAL A 109 1.88 -16.81 10.65
C VAL A 109 1.71 -18.07 11.53
N TRP A 110 2.00 -17.97 12.84
CA TRP A 110 1.72 -19.04 13.79
C TRP A 110 1.12 -18.51 15.09
N LEU A 111 -0.11 -17.96 15.06
CA LEU A 111 -1.05 -17.93 16.19
C LEU A 111 -2.47 -17.66 15.69
#